data_AF-A0A1I2A638-F1
#
_entry.id   AF-A0A1I2A638-F1
#
_cell.length_a   1.000
_cell.length_b   1.000
_cell.length_c   1.000
_cell.angle_alpha   90.00
_cell.angle_beta   90.00
_cell.angle_gamma   90.00
#
_symmetry.space_group_name_H-M   'P 1'
#
loop_
_entity.id
_entity.type
_entity.pdbx_description
1 polymer ?
#
loop_
_entity_poly.entity_id
_entity_poly.type
_entity_poly.pdbx_seq_one_letter_code
_entity_poly.pdbx_strand_id
1 'polypeptide(L)'
;RGTPGDDVLTGTSAAERFEAGDGNDRMIGRGGADEFLGEAGDDYMRVCDLDFESVDGGVGNDTLALGGSGLNLNLTDMAGKISGIETIRLFGTGDNTLTLTAADVLNLSDTSNTLKVNGNEGDRIVGLSRGWGDGGIHDGFHTFFNDAAVLLVGVNVTTDFASFSG
;
A
#
# COMPACT_ATOMS: atom_id res chain seq x y z
N ARG A 1 -10.79 9.09 -16.58
CA ARG A 1 -10.16 10.43 -16.68
C ARG A 1 -10.94 11.38 -15.80
N GLY A 2 -10.27 11.98 -14.81
CA GLY A 2 -10.76 13.10 -14.04
C GLY A 2 -10.30 14.43 -14.64
N THR A 3 -10.09 15.40 -13.78
CA THR A 3 -9.82 16.82 -14.00
C THR A 3 -8.67 17.27 -13.08
N PRO A 4 -8.19 18.52 -13.17
CA PRO A 4 -7.16 19.03 -12.25
C PRO A 4 -7.63 19.35 -10.82
N GLY A 5 -8.72 18.75 -10.33
CA GLY A 5 -9.15 18.91 -8.95
C GLY A 5 -9.84 17.65 -8.45
N ASP A 6 -10.09 17.59 -7.13
CA ASP A 6 -10.53 16.38 -6.44
C ASP A 6 -11.72 15.66 -7.12
N ASP A 7 -11.44 14.47 -7.65
CA ASP A 7 -12.34 13.65 -8.43
C ASP A 7 -12.63 12.30 -7.75
N VAL A 8 -13.78 11.72 -8.12
CA VAL A 8 -14.14 10.34 -7.74
C VAL A 8 -14.37 9.52 -8.99
N LEU A 9 -13.45 8.60 -9.26
CA LEU A 9 -13.51 7.69 -10.40
C LEU A 9 -13.88 6.29 -9.91
N THR A 10 -14.96 5.73 -10.43
CA THR A 10 -15.40 4.38 -10.09
C THR A 10 -15.53 3.55 -11.36
N GLY A 11 -14.75 2.48 -11.44
CA GLY A 11 -14.77 1.55 -12.57
C GLY A 11 -15.76 0.40 -12.41
N THR A 12 -15.53 -0.62 -13.22
CA THR A 12 -16.29 -1.85 -13.31
C THR A 12 -15.38 -3.05 -13.06
N SER A 13 -15.78 -4.23 -13.51
CA SER A 13 -14.96 -5.44 -13.45
C SER A 13 -14.18 -5.70 -14.75
N ALA A 14 -14.19 -4.72 -15.66
CA ALA A 14 -13.43 -4.77 -16.91
C ALA A 14 -12.11 -4.04 -16.73
N ALA A 15 -11.09 -4.42 -17.49
CA ALA A 15 -9.81 -3.70 -17.49
C ALA A 15 -10.01 -2.25 -17.95
N GLU A 16 -9.68 -1.31 -17.08
CA GLU A 16 -9.88 0.13 -17.28
C GLU A 16 -8.63 0.93 -16.98
N ARG A 17 -8.52 2.09 -17.61
CA ARG A 17 -7.45 3.05 -17.34
C ARG A 17 -8.02 4.25 -16.59
N PHE A 18 -7.58 4.40 -15.35
CA PHE A 18 -7.86 5.54 -14.50
C PHE A 18 -6.70 6.53 -14.62
N GLU A 19 -7.05 7.75 -15.00
CA GLU A 19 -6.15 8.89 -15.00
C GLU A 19 -6.88 9.96 -14.20
N ALA A 20 -6.38 10.25 -13.01
CA ALA A 20 -7.08 11.05 -12.02
C ALA A 20 -6.96 12.54 -12.39
N GLY A 21 -5.72 13.01 -12.54
CA GLY A 21 -5.39 14.41 -12.82
C GLY A 21 -4.65 15.00 -11.62
N ASP A 22 -4.41 16.31 -11.61
CA ASP A 22 -4.00 16.95 -10.36
C ASP A 22 -5.19 16.93 -9.36
N GLY A 23 -4.91 16.96 -8.06
CA GLY A 23 -5.94 16.98 -7.01
C GLY A 23 -5.86 15.75 -6.10
N ASN A 24 -6.67 15.74 -5.03
CA ASN A 24 -6.72 14.58 -4.13
C ASN A 24 -7.84 13.65 -4.57
N ASP A 25 -7.50 12.65 -5.37
CA ASP A 25 -8.48 11.86 -6.10
C ASP A 25 -8.79 10.53 -5.42
N ARG A 26 -9.98 10.01 -5.73
CA ARG A 26 -10.45 8.71 -5.26
C ARG A 26 -10.78 7.80 -6.43
N MET A 27 -9.94 6.81 -6.67
CA MET A 27 -10.11 5.78 -7.69
C MET A 27 -10.55 4.44 -7.06
N ILE A 28 -11.62 3.85 -7.60
CA ILE A 28 -12.16 2.55 -7.14
C ILE A 28 -12.27 1.61 -8.33
N GLY A 29 -11.32 0.66 -8.41
CA GLY A 29 -11.44 -0.52 -9.26
C GLY A 29 -12.40 -1.54 -8.67
N ARG A 30 -13.13 -2.26 -9.53
CA ARG A 30 -14.04 -3.34 -9.14
C ARG A 30 -13.67 -4.67 -9.82
N GLY A 31 -12.41 -4.79 -10.20
CA GLY A 31 -11.73 -5.98 -10.71
C GLY A 31 -11.32 -5.80 -12.16
N GLY A 32 -10.54 -6.75 -12.67
CA GLY A 32 -9.93 -6.63 -14.00
C GLY A 32 -8.54 -6.00 -13.94
N ALA A 33 -7.85 -6.05 -15.09
CA ALA A 33 -6.49 -5.56 -15.24
C ALA A 33 -6.46 -4.03 -15.37
N ASP A 34 -6.74 -3.34 -14.27
CA ASP A 34 -6.82 -1.89 -14.21
C ASP A 34 -5.44 -1.22 -14.17
N GLU A 35 -5.32 -0.07 -14.84
CA GLU A 35 -4.19 0.84 -14.73
C GLU A 35 -4.63 2.09 -13.94
N PHE A 36 -4.00 2.35 -12.78
CA PHE A 36 -4.24 3.55 -11.97
C PHE A 36 -3.09 4.54 -12.10
N LEU A 37 -3.42 5.80 -12.36
CA LEU A 37 -2.50 6.93 -12.42
C LEU A 37 -3.08 8.07 -11.57
N GLY A 38 -2.49 8.30 -10.40
CA GLY A 38 -2.85 9.39 -9.48
C GLY A 38 -2.43 10.77 -10.00
N GLU A 39 -1.23 10.86 -10.56
CA GLU A 39 -0.61 12.13 -10.98
C GLU A 39 -0.15 12.99 -9.80
N ALA A 40 -0.79 14.10 -9.44
CA ALA A 40 -0.29 14.98 -8.38
C ALA A 40 -1.36 15.29 -7.35
N GLY A 41 -1.07 14.98 -6.08
CA GLY A 41 -1.98 15.13 -4.96
C GLY A 41 -1.92 13.92 -4.05
N ASP A 42 -2.69 13.94 -2.97
CA ASP A 42 -2.76 12.80 -2.04
C ASP A 42 -3.92 11.88 -2.47
N ASP A 43 -3.61 10.84 -3.24
CA ASP A 43 -4.59 10.00 -3.91
C ASP A 43 -4.96 8.74 -3.12
N TYR A 44 -6.16 8.24 -3.41
CA TYR A 44 -6.68 6.99 -2.87
C TYR A 44 -7.09 6.04 -3.99
N MET A 45 -6.35 4.94 -4.14
CA MET A 45 -6.62 3.88 -5.10
C MET A 45 -7.09 2.62 -4.37
N ARG A 46 -8.27 2.11 -4.71
CA ARG A 46 -8.82 0.87 -4.13
C ARG A 46 -8.99 -0.20 -5.17
N VAL A 47 -8.33 -1.34 -4.93
CA VAL A 47 -8.45 -2.57 -5.73
C VAL A 47 -9.22 -3.63 -4.94
N CYS A 48 -10.03 -4.47 -5.59
CA CYS A 48 -10.74 -5.56 -4.92
C CYS A 48 -10.07 -6.93 -5.05
N ASP A 49 -9.10 -7.04 -5.95
CA ASP A 49 -8.25 -8.19 -6.20
C ASP A 49 -6.83 -7.72 -6.52
N LEU A 50 -5.95 -8.65 -6.92
CA LEU A 50 -4.55 -8.37 -7.26
C LEU A 50 -4.30 -8.55 -8.78
N ASP A 51 -5.35 -8.57 -9.59
CA ASP A 51 -5.26 -8.78 -11.03
C ASP A 51 -5.05 -7.47 -11.81
N PHE A 52 -4.91 -6.33 -11.10
CA PHE A 52 -4.61 -5.03 -11.70
C PHE A 52 -3.32 -5.05 -12.53
N GLU A 53 -3.29 -4.21 -13.56
CA GLU A 53 -2.12 -4.08 -14.43
C GLU A 53 -1.03 -3.25 -13.74
N SER A 54 -1.37 -2.04 -13.29
CA SER A 54 -0.44 -1.14 -12.60
C SER A 54 -1.14 -0.16 -11.65
N VAL A 55 -0.41 0.29 -10.63
CA VAL A 55 -0.77 1.34 -9.69
C VAL A 55 0.39 2.32 -9.58
N ASP A 56 0.16 3.56 -9.98
CA ASP A 56 1.12 4.65 -9.82
C ASP A 56 0.43 5.80 -9.09
N GLY A 57 0.84 6.08 -7.85
CA GLY A 57 0.28 7.21 -7.08
C GLY A 57 0.77 8.55 -7.61
N GLY A 58 2.00 8.62 -8.11
CA GLY A 58 2.59 9.87 -8.56
C GLY A 58 3.15 10.70 -7.41
N VAL A 59 2.92 12.01 -7.44
CA VAL A 59 3.49 12.95 -6.46
C VAL A 59 2.48 13.25 -5.37
N GLY A 60 2.79 12.82 -4.14
CA GLY A 60 1.98 13.13 -2.98
C GLY A 60 2.17 12.10 -1.89
N ASN A 61 1.15 11.94 -1.03
CA ASN A 61 1.08 10.87 -0.05
C ASN A 61 -0.05 9.92 -0.43
N ASP A 62 0.28 8.92 -1.21
CA ASP A 62 -0.70 8.10 -1.89
C ASP A 62 -1.06 6.85 -1.11
N THR A 63 -2.30 6.41 -1.28
CA THR A 63 -2.84 5.24 -0.61
C THR A 63 -3.28 4.18 -1.60
N LEU A 64 -2.65 2.99 -1.51
CA LEU A 64 -3.20 1.76 -2.09
C LEU A 64 -4.01 1.00 -1.04
N ALA A 65 -5.30 0.81 -1.29
CA ALA A 65 -6.22 0.12 -0.40
C ALA A 65 -6.69 -1.22 -0.98
N LEU A 66 -6.47 -2.29 -0.22
CA LEU A 66 -6.99 -3.62 -0.52
C LEU A 66 -8.45 -3.70 -0.04
N GLY A 67 -9.37 -3.82 -0.98
CA GLY A 67 -10.81 -3.90 -0.74
C GLY A 67 -11.38 -5.31 -0.66
N GLY A 68 -10.58 -6.32 -1.02
CA GLY A 68 -10.97 -7.73 -1.08
C GLY A 68 -10.87 -8.46 0.26
N SER A 69 -10.78 -9.79 0.20
CA SER A 69 -10.58 -10.67 1.36
C SER A 69 -9.63 -11.78 0.96
N GLY A 70 -8.74 -12.19 1.86
CA GLY A 70 -7.76 -13.23 1.59
C GLY A 70 -6.69 -12.83 0.58
N LEU A 71 -6.53 -11.52 0.32
CA LEU A 71 -5.54 -11.04 -0.64
C LEU A 71 -4.13 -11.20 -0.06
N ASN A 72 -3.21 -11.73 -0.86
CA ASN A 72 -1.81 -11.86 -0.49
C ASN A 72 -0.95 -11.02 -1.44
N LEU A 73 -0.81 -9.74 -1.11
CA LEU A 73 -0.01 -8.80 -1.89
C LEU A 73 1.47 -9.03 -1.56
N ASN A 74 2.22 -9.59 -2.49
CA ASN A 74 3.66 -9.70 -2.39
C ASN A 74 4.32 -8.61 -3.23
N LEU A 75 4.90 -7.59 -2.58
CA LEU A 75 5.52 -6.46 -3.26
C LEU A 75 6.73 -6.88 -4.10
N THR A 76 7.46 -7.91 -3.69
CA THR A 76 8.59 -8.45 -4.45
C THR A 76 8.14 -9.01 -5.81
N ASP A 77 6.95 -9.63 -5.86
CA ASP A 77 6.37 -10.17 -7.10
C ASP A 77 5.69 -9.08 -7.95
N MET A 78 5.39 -7.93 -7.34
CA MET A 78 4.75 -6.76 -7.98
C MET A 78 5.75 -5.67 -8.37
N ALA A 79 7.04 -6.00 -8.43
CA ALA A 79 8.09 -5.06 -8.81
C ALA A 79 7.79 -4.40 -10.17
N GLY A 80 7.73 -3.07 -10.18
CA GLY A 80 7.40 -2.27 -11.37
C GLY A 80 5.92 -2.17 -11.71
N LYS A 81 5.03 -2.85 -10.97
CA LYS A 81 3.57 -2.67 -11.07
C LYS A 81 3.02 -1.66 -10.07
N ILE A 82 3.73 -1.41 -8.98
CA ILE A 82 3.31 -0.48 -7.93
C ILE A 82 4.43 0.53 -7.70
N SER A 83 4.11 1.82 -7.78
CA SER A 83 5.04 2.94 -7.54
C SER A 83 4.33 4.14 -6.90
N GLY A 84 5.10 5.00 -6.22
CA GLY A 84 4.60 6.22 -5.60
C GLY A 84 3.51 5.92 -4.58
N ILE A 85 3.77 5.03 -3.62
CA ILE A 85 2.80 4.66 -2.58
C ILE A 85 3.46 4.76 -1.20
N GLU A 86 2.96 5.70 -0.40
CA GLU A 86 3.39 5.93 0.98
C GLU A 86 2.54 5.14 1.97
N THR A 87 1.30 4.79 1.62
CA THR A 87 0.38 4.07 2.51
C THR A 87 -0.27 2.85 1.84
N ILE A 88 -0.18 1.70 2.49
CA ILE A 88 -1.01 0.52 2.19
C ILE A 88 -2.08 0.32 3.26
N ARG A 89 -3.34 0.15 2.85
CA ARG A 89 -4.46 -0.17 3.74
C ARG A 89 -4.98 -1.57 3.47
N LEU A 90 -4.98 -2.41 4.51
CA LEU A 90 -5.42 -3.80 4.50
C LEU A 90 -6.86 -3.99 5.01
N PHE A 91 -7.60 -2.90 5.27
CA PHE A 91 -9.00 -2.89 5.75
C PHE A 91 -10.04 -3.39 4.73
N GLY A 92 -9.74 -4.50 4.04
CA GLY A 92 -10.66 -5.18 3.15
C GLY A 92 -11.85 -5.80 3.89
N THR A 93 -12.62 -6.60 3.17
CA THR A 93 -13.79 -7.32 3.70
C THR A 93 -13.43 -8.55 4.54
N GLY A 94 -12.15 -8.89 4.63
CA GLY A 94 -11.59 -9.90 5.52
C GLY A 94 -10.06 -9.81 5.54
N ASP A 95 -9.42 -10.79 6.13
CA ASP A 95 -7.97 -10.79 6.42
C ASP A 95 -7.13 -10.77 5.15
N ASN A 96 -6.12 -9.89 5.11
CA ASN A 96 -5.17 -9.77 4.01
C ASN A 96 -3.73 -9.89 4.51
N THR A 97 -2.84 -10.29 3.62
CA THR A 97 -1.41 -10.40 3.88
C THR A 97 -0.62 -9.48 2.96
N LEU A 98 0.33 -8.75 3.52
CA LEU A 98 1.35 -8.00 2.80
C LEU A 98 2.71 -8.67 3.01
N THR A 99 3.37 -9.06 1.93
CA THR A 99 4.76 -9.53 1.95
C THR A 99 5.67 -8.47 1.35
N LEU A 100 6.75 -8.13 2.05
CA LEU A 100 7.68 -7.09 1.61
C LEU A 100 9.11 -7.33 2.09
N THR A 101 10.04 -6.64 1.44
CA THR A 101 11.43 -6.48 1.86
C THR A 101 11.75 -5.00 2.13
N ALA A 102 12.91 -4.72 2.73
CA ALA A 102 13.37 -3.34 2.88
C ALA A 102 13.59 -2.64 1.52
N ALA A 103 14.02 -3.38 0.49
CA ALA A 103 14.17 -2.84 -0.86
C ALA A 103 12.83 -2.44 -1.46
N ASP A 104 11.77 -3.22 -1.22
CA ASP A 104 10.42 -2.88 -1.67
C ASP A 104 9.94 -1.56 -1.06
N VAL A 105 10.17 -1.34 0.25
CA VAL A 105 9.83 -0.07 0.91
C VAL A 105 10.53 1.13 0.26
N LEU A 106 11.84 1.01 -0.03
CA LEU A 106 12.61 2.07 -0.69
C LEU A 106 12.16 2.34 -2.13
N ASN A 107 11.70 1.31 -2.83
CA ASN A 107 11.24 1.43 -4.21
C ASN A 107 9.81 1.96 -4.32
N LEU A 108 8.96 1.71 -3.31
CA LEU A 108 7.56 2.17 -3.31
C LEU A 108 7.43 3.66 -2.95
N SER A 109 8.17 4.11 -1.93
CA SER A 109 8.14 5.50 -1.46
C SER A 109 9.38 6.24 -1.99
N ASP A 110 9.26 6.82 -3.17
CA ASP A 110 10.32 7.60 -3.81
C ASP A 110 10.61 8.95 -3.11
N THR A 111 9.74 9.37 -2.18
CA THR A 111 9.86 10.63 -1.45
C THR A 111 10.37 10.50 -0.01
N SER A 112 10.08 9.40 0.71
CA SER A 112 10.24 9.35 2.17
C SER A 112 10.97 8.13 2.75
N ASN A 113 11.34 7.14 1.93
CA ASN A 113 11.80 5.80 2.36
C ASN A 113 10.90 5.13 3.42
N THR A 114 9.68 5.62 3.60
CA THR A 114 8.78 5.24 4.68
C THR A 114 7.51 4.69 4.09
N LEU A 115 7.17 3.46 4.45
CA LEU A 115 5.88 2.85 4.12
C LEU A 115 5.03 2.76 5.38
N LYS A 116 3.82 3.30 5.32
CA LYS A 116 2.82 3.15 6.36
C LYS A 116 1.84 2.04 5.99
N VAL A 117 1.62 1.09 6.89
CA VAL A 117 0.68 -0.01 6.69
C VAL A 117 -0.34 -0.01 7.81
N ASN A 118 -1.62 0.02 7.45
CA ASN A 118 -2.73 -0.09 8.39
C ASN A 118 -3.60 -1.28 8.03
N GLY A 119 -4.27 -1.85 9.03
CA GLY A 119 -5.19 -2.95 8.87
C GLY A 119 -5.94 -3.20 10.17
N ASN A 120 -6.78 -4.23 10.18
CA ASN A 120 -7.51 -4.69 11.35
C ASN A 120 -6.93 -6.02 11.86
N GLU A 121 -7.51 -6.50 12.96
CA GLU A 121 -7.20 -7.83 13.49
C GLU A 121 -7.45 -8.88 12.41
N GLY A 122 -6.48 -9.78 12.21
CA GLY A 122 -6.48 -10.79 11.14
C GLY A 122 -5.51 -10.45 10.01
N ASP A 123 -5.27 -9.16 9.75
CA ASP A 123 -4.27 -8.74 8.77
C ASP A 123 -2.84 -9.06 9.23
N ARG A 124 -1.97 -9.33 8.25
CA ARG A 124 -0.59 -9.74 8.52
C ARG A 124 0.42 -9.11 7.58
N ILE A 125 1.58 -8.75 8.12
CA ILE A 125 2.79 -8.44 7.37
C ILE A 125 3.82 -9.57 7.54
N VAL A 126 4.46 -9.94 6.44
CA VAL A 126 5.51 -10.97 6.39
C VAL A 126 6.77 -10.40 5.73
N GLY A 127 7.94 -10.85 6.17
CA GLY A 127 9.24 -10.41 5.65
C GLY A 127 10.05 -9.60 6.65
N LEU A 128 9.59 -9.52 7.91
CA LEU A 128 10.26 -8.82 8.99
C LEU A 128 11.13 -9.73 9.88
N SER A 129 11.11 -11.04 9.66
CA SER A 129 11.84 -12.02 10.48
C SER A 129 13.38 -11.89 10.45
N ARG A 130 13.96 -11.15 9.49
CA ARG A 130 15.42 -10.92 9.39
C ARG A 130 15.74 -9.52 8.89
N GLY A 131 16.79 -8.93 9.44
CA GLY A 131 17.38 -7.65 8.97
C GLY A 131 16.67 -6.39 9.47
N TRP A 132 15.46 -6.50 9.98
CA TRP A 132 14.73 -5.38 10.57
C TRP A 132 15.12 -5.16 12.05
N GLY A 133 15.18 -3.90 12.46
CA GLY A 133 15.23 -3.45 13.84
C GLY A 133 13.86 -2.98 14.33
N ASP A 134 13.70 -2.95 15.65
CA ASP A 134 12.49 -2.50 16.34
C ASP A 134 12.68 -1.08 16.91
N GLY A 135 11.87 -0.14 16.45
CA GLY A 135 11.84 1.26 16.92
C GLY A 135 10.80 1.54 18.01
N GLY A 136 10.07 0.51 18.46
CA GLY A 136 8.98 0.60 19.42
C GLY A 136 7.68 1.10 18.83
N ILE A 137 6.69 1.30 19.71
CA ILE A 137 5.35 1.74 19.34
C ILE A 137 5.16 3.22 19.69
N HIS A 138 4.73 4.02 18.72
CA HIS A 138 4.43 5.45 18.86
C HIS A 138 3.18 5.78 18.06
N ASP A 139 2.28 6.57 18.64
CA ASP A 139 1.05 7.06 17.97
C ASP A 139 0.20 5.98 17.27
N GLY A 140 0.16 4.77 17.84
CA GLY A 140 -0.61 3.63 17.30
C GLY A 140 0.08 2.85 16.18
N PHE A 141 1.38 3.09 15.94
CA PHE A 141 2.21 2.37 14.98
C PHE A 141 3.41 1.72 15.66
N HIS A 142 3.68 0.47 15.33
CA HIS A 142 4.97 -0.18 15.56
C HIS A 142 5.92 0.19 14.44
N THR A 143 7.06 0.80 14.80
CA THR A 143 8.09 1.19 13.85
C THR A 143 9.11 0.08 13.68
N PHE A 144 9.31 -0.37 12.44
CA PHE A 144 10.43 -1.22 12.05
C PHE A 144 11.35 -0.45 11.11
N PHE A 145 12.66 -0.70 11.18
CA PHE A 145 13.61 -0.07 10.27
C PHE A 145 14.65 -1.07 9.75
N ASN A 146 15.15 -0.85 8.54
CA ASN A 146 16.25 -1.60 7.96
C ASN A 146 17.06 -0.65 7.07
N ASP A 147 18.27 -0.31 7.51
CA ASP A 147 19.06 0.80 6.98
C ASP A 147 18.24 2.10 6.88
N ALA A 148 17.97 2.57 5.65
CA ALA A 148 17.16 3.76 5.40
C ALA A 148 15.66 3.50 5.32
N ALA A 149 15.25 2.23 5.17
CA ALA A 149 13.84 1.86 5.04
C ALA A 149 13.15 1.94 6.41
N VAL A 150 11.99 2.59 6.45
CA VAL A 150 11.14 2.67 7.64
C VAL A 150 9.77 2.08 7.31
N LEU A 151 9.29 1.18 8.15
CA LEU A 151 7.96 0.60 8.04
C LEU A 151 7.17 0.95 9.31
N LEU A 152 6.06 1.66 9.15
CA LEU A 152 5.14 1.99 10.23
C LEU A 152 3.92 1.08 10.15
N VAL A 153 3.81 0.13 11.09
CA VAL A 153 2.76 -0.88 11.09
C VAL A 153 1.71 -0.55 12.15
N GLY A 154 0.46 -0.37 11.75
CA GLY A 154 -0.63 -0.15 12.70
C GLY A 154 -0.72 -1.32 13.71
N VAL A 155 -0.87 -1.01 14.99
CA VAL A 155 -0.79 -2.01 16.09
C VAL A 155 -1.81 -3.15 16.03
N ASN A 156 -2.82 -3.04 15.18
CA ASN A 156 -3.82 -4.10 14.96
C ASN A 156 -3.38 -5.13 13.91
N VAL A 157 -2.27 -4.88 13.20
CA VAL A 157 -1.74 -5.76 12.16
C VAL A 157 -0.64 -6.64 12.76
N THR A 158 -0.73 -7.94 12.51
CA THR A 158 0.27 -8.90 13.01
C THR A 158 1.52 -8.90 12.13
N THR A 159 2.69 -9.18 12.71
CA THR A 159 3.95 -9.30 11.95
C THR A 159 4.68 -10.60 12.27
N ASP A 160 5.58 -11.04 11.38
CA ASP A 160 6.51 -12.14 11.63
C ASP A 160 7.83 -11.70 12.31
N PHE A 161 7.87 -10.47 12.83
CA PHE A 161 9.04 -9.95 13.54
C PHE A 161 9.26 -10.71 14.85
N ALA A 162 10.46 -11.23 15.06
CA ALA A 162 10.81 -11.91 16.29
C ALA A 162 11.10 -10.87 17.39
N SER A 163 10.24 -10.76 18.40
CA SER A 163 10.55 -9.95 19.58
C SER A 163 11.78 -10.53 20.29
N PHE A 164 12.88 -9.78 20.36
CA PHE A 164 14.01 -10.16 21.21
C PHE A 164 13.61 -9.94 22.67
N SER A 165 13.37 -11.02 23.42
CA SER A 165 13.36 -10.97 24.88
C SER A 165 14.81 -10.82 25.36
N GLY A 166 15.26 -9.58 25.52
CA GLY A 166 16.53 -9.23 26.18
C GLY A 166 16.36 -9.09 27.69
#